data_AF-A0A948MM11-F1
#
_entry.id   AF-A0A948MM11-F1
#
_cell.length_a   1.000
_cell.length_b   1.000
_cell.length_c   1.000
_cell.angle_alpha   90.00
_cell.angle_beta   90.00
_cell.angle_gamma   90.00
#
_symmetry.space_group_name_H-M   'P 1'
#
loop_
_entity.id
_entity.type
_entity.pdbx_description
1 polymer ?
#
loop_
_entity_poly.entity_id
_entity_poly.type
_entity_poly.pdbx_seq_one_letter_code
_entity_poly.pdbx_strand_id
1 'polypeptide(L)'
;HYGLANKIDPGPPTEGNAYDKHRPSLSDYWELALEVFSRSEVARTYFGESFRHVFTACRMQELKSFEAIITPLEWEWYLRLS
;
A
#
# COMPACT_ATOMS: atom_id res chain seq x y z
N HIS A 1 -9.96 -16.58 4.60
CA HIS A 1 -11.11 -16.90 5.47
C HIS A 1 -11.05 -16.17 6.83
N TYR A 2 -10.20 -15.13 7.01
CA TYR A 2 -9.88 -14.58 8.35
C TYR A 2 -11.09 -13.95 9.03
N GLY A 3 -11.86 -13.13 8.31
CA GLY A 3 -13.08 -12.52 8.83
C GLY A 3 -14.15 -13.56 9.19
N LEU A 4 -14.36 -14.57 8.33
CA LEU A 4 -15.32 -15.65 8.60
C LEU A 4 -14.92 -16.52 9.81
N ALA A 5 -13.65 -16.92 9.87
CA ALA A 5 -13.14 -17.77 10.95
C ALA A 5 -13.16 -17.07 12.32
N ASN A 6 -12.91 -15.76 12.34
CA ASN A 6 -12.94 -14.95 13.56
C ASN A 6 -14.28 -14.25 13.80
N LYS A 7 -15.28 -14.46 12.93
CA LYS A 7 -16.60 -13.80 12.97
C LYS A 7 -16.49 -12.28 13.15
N ILE A 8 -15.56 -11.65 12.42
CA ILE A 8 -15.31 -10.21 12.49
C ILE A 8 -16.52 -9.48 11.93
N ASP A 9 -17.08 -8.56 12.72
CA ASP A 9 -18.13 -7.66 12.27
C ASP A 9 -17.51 -6.58 11.35
N PRO A 10 -17.91 -6.52 10.06
CA PRO A 10 -17.44 -5.48 9.14
C PRO A 10 -18.07 -4.10 9.44
N GLY A 11 -19.05 -4.03 10.34
CA GLY A 11 -19.85 -2.84 10.59
C GLY A 11 -20.98 -2.65 9.56
N PRO A 12 -21.75 -1.56 9.69
CA PRO A 12 -22.87 -1.28 8.79
C PRO A 12 -22.38 -0.99 7.36
N PRO A 13 -23.18 -1.34 6.34
CA PRO A 13 -22.84 -1.00 4.95
C PRO A 13 -22.83 0.51 4.75
N THR A 14 -21.97 0.98 3.86
CA THR A 14 -22.00 2.38 3.41
C THR A 14 -23.04 2.53 2.31
N GLU A 15 -24.01 3.42 2.50
CA GLU A 15 -25.00 3.78 1.47
C GLU A 15 -24.62 5.14 0.84
N GLY A 16 -24.78 5.29 -0.48
CA GLY A 16 -24.41 6.53 -1.19
C GLY A 16 -22.90 6.69 -1.45
N ASN A 17 -22.42 7.93 -1.61
CA ASN A 17 -21.02 8.20 -1.94
C ASN A 17 -20.09 8.00 -0.72
N ALA A 18 -19.14 7.08 -0.81
CA ALA A 18 -18.18 6.79 0.24
C ALA A 18 -17.13 7.91 0.43
N TYR A 19 -16.77 8.64 -0.63
CA TYR A 19 -15.80 9.73 -0.56
C TYR A 19 -16.29 10.90 0.30
N ASP A 20 -17.61 11.13 0.34
CA ASP A 20 -18.21 12.20 1.15
C ASP A 20 -18.39 11.79 2.61
N LYS A 21 -18.41 10.48 2.89
CA LYS A 21 -18.79 9.91 4.19
C LYS A 21 -17.61 9.41 5.01
N HIS A 22 -16.51 9.04 4.37
CA HIS A 22 -15.37 8.44 5.03
C HIS A 22 -14.09 9.18 4.68
N ARG A 23 -13.21 9.31 5.68
CA ARG A 23 -11.83 9.71 5.39
C ARG A 23 -11.12 8.55 4.67
N PRO A 24 -10.25 8.83 3.69
CA PRO A 24 -9.39 7.81 3.11
C PRO A 24 -8.62 7.08 4.21
N SER A 25 -8.79 5.76 4.28
CA SER A 25 -8.13 4.90 5.26
C SER A 25 -7.02 4.05 4.65
N LEU A 26 -7.00 3.92 3.32
CA LEU A 26 -5.93 3.30 2.58
C LEU A 26 -4.93 4.37 2.13
N SER A 27 -3.65 4.02 2.21
CA SER A 27 -2.59 4.90 1.72
C SER A 27 -2.53 4.86 0.19
N ASP A 28 -2.47 6.03 -0.43
CA ASP A 28 -2.14 6.17 -1.86
C ASP A 28 -0.62 6.04 -2.11
N TYR A 29 0.19 6.08 -1.05
CA TYR A 29 1.63 5.86 -1.11
C TYR A 29 1.97 4.38 -1.01
N TRP A 30 2.66 3.89 -2.04
CA TRP A 30 3.04 2.49 -2.15
C TRP A 30 4.01 2.06 -1.03
N GLU A 31 4.92 2.95 -0.59
CA GLU A 31 5.83 2.67 0.52
C GLU A 31 5.08 2.33 1.82
N LEU A 32 4.10 3.15 2.20
CA LEU A 32 3.28 2.94 3.41
C LEU A 32 2.46 1.66 3.31
N ALA A 33 1.94 1.33 2.13
CA ALA A 33 1.22 0.06 1.92
C ALA A 33 2.15 -1.15 2.13
N LEU A 34 3.40 -1.07 1.67
CA LEU A 34 4.41 -2.11 1.89
C LEU A 34 4.82 -2.20 3.36
N GLU A 35 4.94 -1.07 4.07
CA GLU A 35 5.20 -1.05 5.51
C GLU A 35 4.08 -1.75 6.29
N VAL A 36 2.81 -1.41 6.01
CA VAL A 36 1.63 -2.06 6.63
C VAL A 36 1.63 -3.57 6.36
N PHE A 37 1.88 -3.98 5.11
CA PHE A 37 1.96 -5.39 4.75
C PHE A 37 3.10 -6.11 5.49
N SER A 38 4.26 -5.45 5.65
CA SER A 38 5.43 -5.99 6.36
C SER A 38 5.20 -6.21 7.86
N ARG A 39 4.16 -5.61 8.44
CA ARG A 39 3.79 -5.78 9.85
C ARG A 39 2.48 -6.54 10.06
N SER A 40 1.83 -6.95 8.98
CA SER A 40 0.53 -7.62 9.04
C SER A 40 0.67 -9.06 9.50
N GLU A 41 0.18 -9.35 10.72
CA GLU A 41 0.05 -10.71 11.25
C GLU A 41 -0.87 -11.58 10.41
N VAL A 42 -1.97 -11.03 9.87
CA VAL A 42 -2.90 -11.78 8.99
C VAL A 42 -2.17 -12.27 7.75
N ALA A 43 -1.50 -11.37 7.02
CA ALA A 43 -0.64 -11.72 5.89
C ALA A 43 0.44 -12.75 6.28
N ARG A 44 1.09 -12.61 7.44
CA ARG A 44 2.09 -13.58 7.92
C ARG A 44 1.48 -14.97 8.12
N THR A 45 0.31 -15.08 8.72
CA THR A 45 -0.38 -16.35 8.93
C THR A 45 -0.82 -17.01 7.62
N TYR A 46 -1.26 -16.23 6.65
CA TYR A 46 -1.83 -16.76 5.39
C TYR A 46 -0.77 -17.13 4.36
N PHE A 47 0.25 -16.29 4.22
CA PHE A 47 1.28 -16.48 3.19
C PHE A 47 2.56 -17.11 3.74
N GLY A 48 2.72 -17.14 5.07
CA GLY A 48 3.94 -17.55 5.73
C GLY A 48 4.93 -16.40 5.88
N GLU A 49 5.81 -16.54 6.87
CA GLU A 49 6.81 -15.52 7.21
C GLU A 49 7.81 -15.28 6.08
N SER A 50 8.37 -16.35 5.52
CA SER A 50 9.38 -16.26 4.45
C SER A 50 8.83 -15.57 3.21
N PHE A 51 7.61 -15.91 2.78
CA PHE A 51 6.99 -15.26 1.63
C PHE A 51 6.77 -13.76 1.91
N ARG A 52 6.15 -13.43 3.05
CA ARG A 52 5.87 -12.03 3.41
C ARG A 52 7.16 -11.21 3.43
N HIS A 53 8.25 -11.77 3.97
CA HIS A 53 9.56 -11.12 4.02
C HIS A 53 10.13 -10.88 2.63
N VAL A 54 10.27 -11.93 1.81
CA VAL A 54 10.88 -11.84 0.47
C VAL A 54 10.06 -10.94 -0.44
N PHE A 55 8.73 -11.09 -0.44
CA PHE A 55 7.84 -10.26 -1.24
C PHE A 55 7.98 -8.77 -0.88
N THR A 56 7.99 -8.44 0.42
CA THR A 56 8.19 -7.06 0.87
C THR A 56 9.53 -6.52 0.38
N ALA A 57 10.62 -7.29 0.52
CA ALA A 57 11.95 -6.87 0.08
C ALA A 57 12.01 -6.61 -1.42
N CYS A 58 11.44 -7.50 -2.25
CA CYS A 58 11.37 -7.34 -3.69
C CYS A 58 10.61 -6.06 -4.08
N ARG A 59 9.42 -5.84 -3.52
CA ARG A 59 8.59 -4.67 -3.87
C ARG A 59 9.21 -3.36 -3.38
N MET A 60 9.91 -3.36 -2.24
CA MET A 60 10.68 -2.21 -1.79
C MET A 60 11.85 -1.90 -2.74
N GLN A 61 12.52 -2.92 -3.27
CA GLN A 61 13.57 -2.70 -4.25
C GLN A 61 13.02 -2.15 -5.56
N GLU A 62 11.87 -2.65 -6.04
CA GLU A 62 11.20 -2.12 -7.22
C GLU A 62 10.79 -0.65 -7.03
N LEU A 63 10.25 -0.29 -5.87
CA LEU A 63 9.91 1.09 -5.53
C LEU A 63 11.14 2.00 -5.58
N LYS A 64 12.24 1.61 -4.93
CA LYS A 64 13.50 2.38 -4.96
C LYS A 64 14.03 2.56 -6.38
N SER A 65 13.95 1.51 -7.20
CA SER A 65 14.35 1.60 -8.61
C SER A 65 13.47 2.55 -9.40
N PHE A 66 12.17 2.61 -9.09
CA PHE A 66 11.23 3.53 -9.72
C PHE A 66 11.51 4.98 -9.30
N GLU A 67 11.70 5.24 -8.00
CA GLU A 67 11.98 6.58 -7.47
C GLU A 67 13.33 7.14 -7.89
N ALA A 68 14.27 6.29 -8.28
CA ALA A 68 15.56 6.71 -8.83
C ALA A 68 15.47 7.24 -10.28
N ILE A 69 14.33 7.10 -10.95
CA ILE A 69 14.13 7.57 -12.33
C ILE A 69 13.68 9.03 -12.31
N ILE A 70 14.50 9.91 -12.88
CA ILE A 70 14.09 11.29 -13.16
C ILE A 70 13.08 11.26 -14.31
N THR A 71 11.88 11.73 -14.05
CA THR A 71 10.80 11.80 -15.03
C THR A 71 11.06 12.93 -16.03
N PRO A 72 10.52 12.82 -17.26
CA PRO A 72 10.58 13.92 -18.23
C PRO A 72 10.00 15.24 -17.71
N LEU A 73 8.98 15.17 -16.85
CA LEU A 73 8.36 16.36 -16.23
C LEU A 73 9.33 17.07 -15.28
N GLU A 74 10.09 16.32 -14.48
CA GLU A 74 11.11 16.88 -13.58
C GLU A 74 12.25 17.52 -14.37
N TRP A 75 12.62 16.91 -15.52
CA TRP A 75 13.58 17.51 -16.45
C TRP A 75 13.08 18.84 -17.02
N GLU A 76 11.82 18.91 -17.44
CA GLU A 76 11.20 20.16 -17.92
C GLU A 76 11.15 21.25 -16.86
N TRP A 77 10.87 20.90 -15.59
CA TRP A 77 10.86 21.86 -14.49
C TRP A 77 12.26 22.38 -14.17
N TYR A 78 13.26 21.50 -14.18
CA TYR A 78 14.66 21.89 -13.96
C TYR A 78 15.13 22.92 -15.00
N LEU A 79 14.77 22.73 -16.28
CA LEU A 79 15.14 23.64 -17.37
C LEU A 79 14.33 24.95 -17.42
N ARG A 80 13.14 25.03 -16.81
CA ARG A 80 12.37 26.28 -16.72
C ARG A 80 12.80 27.17 -15.56
N LEU A 81 13.44 26.59 -14.55
CA LEU A 81 13.96 27.29 -13.37
C LEU A 81 15.43 27.71 -13.53
N SER A 82 16.09 27.31 -14.62
CA SER A 82 17.46 27.73 -15.00
C SER A 82 17.47 28.96 -15.90
#